data_AF-A0A7X9ZZ98-F1
#
_entry.id   AF-A0A7X9ZZ98-F1
#
_cell.length_a   1.000
_cell.length_b   1.000
_cell.length_c   1.000
_cell.angle_alpha   90.00
_cell.angle_beta   90.00
_cell.angle_gamma   90.00
#
_symmetry.space_group_name_H-M   'P 1'
#
loop_
_entity.id
_entity.type
_entity.pdbx_description
1 polymer ?
#
loop_
_entity_poly.entity_id
_entity_poly.type
_entity_poly.pdbx_seq_one_letter_code
_entity_poly.pdbx_strand_id
1 'polypeptide(L)'
;MKQTVTDARRHMVLSVLMTAMAILRDDQPFDPKHTVFGRNFAARPLRGSIGTEYLFENPAFPRTQIMLYTVADPVDHSADRTEVRQVPTTFRIWFSPSISGVMRSTLEDLFPLDIGYWIGGTGNRWPGNDLGTMPPQVLLHHYRYRASAQPWSRYPVDVQLAFGDPDPQATSDDEPKTPVLLSVLLTRDYSTSTPAQRR
;
A
#
# COMPACT_ATOMS: atom_id res chain seq x y z
N MET A 1 2.55 -14.09 -29.49
CA MET A 1 2.15 -12.82 -28.85
C MET A 1 3.27 -12.38 -27.92
N LYS A 2 3.96 -11.27 -28.21
CA LYS A 2 4.98 -10.72 -27.29
C LYS A 2 4.23 -9.95 -26.20
N GLN A 3 4.05 -10.54 -25.03
CA GLN A 3 3.76 -9.74 -23.84
C GLN A 3 4.89 -8.71 -23.72
N THR A 4 4.55 -7.43 -23.78
CA THR A 4 5.57 -6.39 -23.69
C THR A 4 6.10 -6.33 -22.26
N VAL A 5 7.36 -5.92 -22.09
CA VAL A 5 8.00 -5.76 -20.76
C VAL A 5 7.14 -4.89 -19.84
N THR A 6 6.39 -3.93 -20.40
CA THR A 6 5.45 -3.05 -19.70
C THR A 6 4.25 -3.81 -19.13
N ASP A 7 3.67 -4.75 -19.87
CA ASP A 7 2.52 -5.55 -19.40
C ASP A 7 2.92 -6.46 -18.26
N ALA A 8 4.09 -7.10 -18.36
CA ALA A 8 4.62 -7.96 -17.30
C ALA A 8 4.92 -7.16 -16.03
N ARG A 9 5.50 -5.96 -16.16
CA ARG A 9 5.77 -5.06 -15.03
C ARG A 9 4.49 -4.58 -14.38
N ARG A 10 3.49 -4.17 -15.17
CA ARG A 10 2.15 -3.81 -14.68
C ARG A 10 1.49 -4.97 -13.94
N HIS A 11 1.51 -6.17 -14.52
CA HIS A 11 0.93 -7.36 -13.89
C HIS A 11 1.61 -7.65 -12.53
N MET A 12 2.93 -7.55 -12.46
CA MET A 12 3.67 -7.71 -11.21
C MET A 12 3.27 -6.65 -10.16
N VAL A 13 3.03 -5.39 -10.57
CA VAL A 13 2.60 -4.34 -9.63
C VAL A 13 1.27 -4.73 -9.03
N LEU A 14 0.30 -5.10 -9.87
CA LEU A 14 -1.02 -5.51 -9.40
C LEU A 14 -0.93 -6.75 -8.51
N SER A 15 -0.07 -7.72 -8.83
CA SER A 15 0.14 -8.93 -8.02
C SER A 15 0.69 -8.61 -6.63
N VAL A 16 1.74 -7.79 -6.54
CA VAL A 16 2.31 -7.31 -5.26
C VAL A 16 1.25 -6.59 -4.43
N LEU A 17 0.50 -5.68 -5.06
CA LEU A 17 -0.54 -4.91 -4.41
C LEU A 17 -1.71 -5.78 -3.90
N MET A 18 -2.17 -6.76 -4.70
CA MET A 18 -3.19 -7.72 -4.28
C MET A 18 -2.74 -8.56 -3.09
N THR A 19 -1.51 -9.08 -3.11
CA THR A 19 -0.99 -9.86 -1.99
C THR A 19 -0.84 -9.01 -0.74
N ALA A 20 -0.37 -7.77 -0.85
CA ALA A 20 -0.30 -6.85 0.28
C ALA A 20 -1.70 -6.57 0.86
N MET A 21 -2.71 -6.35 0.00
CA MET A 21 -4.08 -6.16 0.44
C MET A 21 -4.65 -7.42 1.10
N ALA A 22 -4.40 -8.62 0.56
CA ALA A 22 -4.88 -9.86 1.16
C ALA A 22 -4.24 -10.13 2.54
N ILE A 23 -2.95 -9.81 2.69
CA ILE A 23 -2.28 -9.84 3.99
C ILE A 23 -2.94 -8.84 4.94
N LEU A 24 -3.08 -7.57 4.55
CA LEU A 24 -3.54 -6.51 5.47
C LEU A 24 -5.04 -6.52 5.73
N ARG A 25 -5.89 -6.76 4.72
CA ARG A 25 -7.35 -6.71 4.86
C ARG A 25 -7.93 -8.04 5.35
N ASP A 26 -7.42 -9.14 4.79
CA ASP A 26 -8.03 -10.47 4.96
C ASP A 26 -7.23 -11.35 5.94
N ASP A 27 -6.14 -10.82 6.51
CA ASP A 27 -5.28 -11.50 7.48
C ASP A 27 -4.65 -12.79 6.96
N GLN A 28 -4.33 -12.82 5.65
CA GLN A 28 -3.54 -13.91 5.10
C GLN A 28 -2.17 -14.00 5.77
N PRO A 29 -1.64 -15.22 5.98
CA PRO A 29 -0.31 -15.40 6.55
C PRO A 29 0.76 -14.65 5.76
N PHE A 30 1.67 -14.01 6.48
CA PHE A 30 2.83 -13.35 5.92
C PHE A 30 4.09 -14.17 6.25
N ASP A 31 4.74 -14.67 5.21
CA ASP A 31 6.08 -15.27 5.30
C ASP A 31 7.10 -14.34 4.62
N PRO A 32 8.02 -13.70 5.37
CA PRO A 32 9.02 -12.81 4.80
C PRO A 32 10.04 -13.53 3.90
N LYS A 33 10.09 -14.87 3.86
CA LYS A 33 10.95 -15.65 2.96
C LYS A 33 10.26 -16.00 1.64
N HIS A 34 8.93 -16.12 1.63
CA HIS A 34 8.15 -16.60 0.50
C HIS A 34 6.99 -15.64 0.22
N THR A 35 7.30 -14.56 -0.50
CA THR A 35 6.30 -13.56 -0.90
C THR A 35 6.56 -13.08 -2.32
N VAL A 36 5.49 -12.68 -3.00
CA VAL A 36 5.54 -12.04 -4.32
C VAL A 36 6.30 -10.70 -4.30
N PHE A 37 6.55 -10.14 -3.11
CA PHE A 37 7.30 -8.89 -2.94
C PHE A 37 8.74 -9.02 -3.44
N GLY A 38 9.27 -10.25 -3.53
CA GLY A 38 10.64 -10.52 -3.97
C GLY A 38 11.51 -11.02 -2.82
N ARG A 39 12.81 -10.83 -2.94
CA ARG A 39 13.77 -11.28 -1.94
C ARG A 39 13.79 -10.30 -0.77
N ASN A 40 13.51 -10.79 0.43
CA ASN A 40 13.82 -10.03 1.65
C ASN A 40 15.33 -9.92 1.82
N PHE A 41 15.86 -8.69 1.82
CA PHE A 41 17.28 -8.44 2.00
C PHE A 41 17.62 -7.82 3.37
N ALA A 42 16.61 -7.37 4.13
CA ALA A 42 16.80 -6.82 5.45
C ALA A 42 15.53 -6.93 6.29
N ALA A 43 15.71 -7.32 7.56
CA ALA A 43 14.71 -7.24 8.60
C ALA A 43 15.30 -6.40 9.75
N ARG A 44 14.61 -5.34 10.15
CA ARG A 44 15.10 -4.37 11.14
C ARG A 44 14.09 -4.22 12.27
N PRO A 45 14.52 -4.21 13.54
CA PRO A 45 13.60 -3.90 14.63
C PRO A 45 13.09 -2.46 14.48
N LEU A 46 11.80 -2.24 14.77
CA LEU A 46 11.23 -0.90 14.77
C LEU A 46 11.77 -0.09 15.95
N ARG A 47 11.98 1.22 15.73
CA ARG A 47 12.35 2.13 16.81
C ARG A 47 11.10 2.45 17.65
N GLY A 48 11.19 2.20 18.96
CA GLY A 48 10.15 2.58 19.92
C GLY A 48 8.93 1.65 19.95
N SER A 49 8.95 0.53 19.24
CA SER A 49 7.90 -0.48 19.28
C SER A 49 8.46 -1.90 19.11
N ILE A 50 7.77 -2.89 19.68
CA ILE A 50 8.08 -4.29 19.43
C ILE A 50 7.49 -4.66 18.08
N GLY A 51 8.36 -4.79 17.09
CA GLY A 51 7.97 -5.01 15.70
C GLY A 51 9.16 -5.06 14.76
N THR A 52 8.89 -5.36 13.50
CA THR A 52 9.92 -5.54 12.46
C THR A 52 9.54 -4.80 11.19
N GLU A 53 10.49 -4.07 10.61
CA GLU A 53 10.47 -3.57 9.23
C GLU A 53 11.17 -4.59 8.34
N TYR A 54 10.44 -5.11 7.35
CA TYR A 54 10.97 -5.98 6.31
C TYR A 54 11.16 -5.20 5.02
N LEU A 55 12.34 -5.31 4.40
CA LEU A 55 12.67 -4.66 3.14
C LEU A 55 12.88 -5.71 2.04
N PHE A 56 12.23 -5.49 0.89
CA PHE A 56 12.25 -6.41 -0.23
C PHE A 56 12.85 -5.78 -1.48
N GLU A 57 13.56 -6.61 -2.23
CA GLU A 57 14.07 -6.32 -3.56
C GLU A 57 13.34 -7.22 -4.57
N ASN A 58 12.68 -6.58 -5.54
CA ASN A 58 11.98 -7.29 -6.61
C ASN A 58 12.69 -7.04 -7.95
N PRO A 59 13.13 -8.09 -8.68
CA PRO A 59 13.83 -7.93 -9.95
C PRO A 59 12.98 -7.25 -11.04
N ALA A 60 11.65 -7.29 -10.95
CA ALA A 60 10.77 -6.56 -11.87
C ALA A 60 10.77 -5.04 -11.62
N PHE A 61 11.27 -4.60 -10.45
CA PHE A 61 11.25 -3.21 -10.00
C PHE A 61 12.64 -2.78 -9.49
N PRO A 62 13.62 -2.60 -10.39
CA PRO A 62 14.96 -2.17 -9.99
C PRO A 62 14.87 -0.82 -9.27
N ARG A 63 15.49 -0.68 -8.08
CA ARG A 63 15.52 0.53 -7.23
C ARG A 63 14.19 0.94 -6.56
N THR A 64 13.13 0.16 -6.71
CA THR A 64 11.90 0.33 -5.94
C THR A 64 12.12 -0.10 -4.49
N GLN A 65 11.59 0.69 -3.55
CA GLN A 65 11.60 0.32 -2.14
C GLN A 65 10.27 -0.34 -1.80
N ILE A 66 10.32 -1.57 -1.31
CA ILE A 66 9.15 -2.33 -0.86
C ILE A 66 9.35 -2.65 0.61
N MET A 67 8.41 -2.24 1.44
CA MET A 67 8.47 -2.36 2.89
C MET A 67 7.18 -2.95 3.45
N LEU A 68 7.31 -3.85 4.42
CA LEU A 68 6.20 -4.33 5.23
C LEU A 68 6.56 -4.24 6.72
N TYR A 69 5.63 -3.71 7.50
CA TYR A 69 5.80 -3.48 8.93
C TYR A 69 4.95 -4.47 9.71
N THR A 70 5.56 -5.11 10.70
CA THR A 70 4.87 -5.91 11.71
C THR A 70 5.03 -5.26 13.08
N VAL A 71 4.01 -5.41 13.94
CA VAL A 71 4.07 -5.01 15.35
C VAL A 71 3.48 -6.11 16.22
N ALA A 72 3.81 -6.14 17.51
CA ALA A 72 3.10 -6.95 18.49
C ALA A 72 1.60 -6.65 18.44
N ASP A 73 0.77 -7.67 18.32
CA ASP A 73 -0.67 -7.58 18.07
C ASP A 73 -1.36 -6.51 18.93
N PRO A 74 -1.86 -5.42 18.33
CA PRO A 74 -2.52 -4.35 19.06
C PRO A 74 -3.78 -4.79 19.81
N VAL A 75 -4.40 -5.91 19.42
CA VAL A 75 -5.62 -6.41 20.08
C VAL A 75 -5.35 -7.34 21.26
N ASP A 76 -4.12 -7.86 21.36
CA ASP A 76 -3.66 -8.55 22.56
C ASP A 76 -3.25 -7.48 23.59
N HIS A 77 -3.74 -7.58 24.82
CA HIS A 77 -3.48 -6.60 25.88
C HIS A 77 -2.51 -7.13 26.96
N SER A 78 -1.79 -8.22 26.67
CA SER A 78 -0.76 -8.76 27.55
C SER A 78 0.30 -7.71 27.89
N ALA A 79 0.68 -7.66 29.17
CA ALA A 79 1.63 -6.69 29.69
C ALA A 79 3.05 -6.92 29.12
N ASP A 80 3.46 -8.18 29.02
CA ASP A 80 4.70 -8.54 28.31
C ASP A 80 4.44 -8.58 26.80
N ARG A 81 4.89 -7.52 26.13
CA ARG A 81 4.74 -7.36 24.68
C ARG A 81 5.72 -8.21 23.88
N THR A 82 6.73 -8.82 24.51
CA THR A 82 7.75 -9.64 23.81
C THR A 82 7.22 -11.03 23.42
N GLU A 83 6.23 -11.53 24.16
CA GLU A 83 5.58 -12.81 23.90
C GLU A 83 4.37 -12.69 22.95
N VAL A 84 3.90 -11.46 22.72
CA VAL A 84 2.76 -11.19 21.84
C VAL A 84 3.14 -11.44 20.39
N ARG A 85 2.27 -12.18 19.68
CA ARG A 85 2.43 -12.47 18.25
C ARG A 85 2.60 -11.17 17.45
N GLN A 86 3.56 -11.14 16.53
CA GLN A 86 3.67 -10.05 15.58
C GLN A 86 2.70 -10.20 14.40
N VAL A 87 2.05 -9.10 14.02
CA VAL A 87 1.05 -9.04 12.95
C VAL A 87 1.37 -7.90 11.97
N PRO A 88 1.08 -8.06 10.66
CA PRO A 88 1.29 -7.00 9.67
C PRO A 88 0.37 -5.79 9.87
N THR A 89 0.92 -4.59 9.76
CA THR A 89 0.16 -3.34 9.96
C THR A 89 0.21 -2.40 8.78
N THR A 90 1.33 -2.37 8.06
CA THR A 90 1.55 -1.40 7.01
C THR A 90 2.35 -2.03 5.88
N PHE A 91 1.94 -1.76 4.65
CA PHE A 91 2.70 -2.05 3.45
C PHE A 91 2.95 -0.75 2.70
N ARG A 92 4.19 -0.56 2.25
CA ARG A 92 4.59 0.62 1.49
C ARG A 92 5.43 0.21 0.30
N ILE A 93 5.10 0.76 -0.86
CA ILE A 93 5.91 0.63 -2.06
C ILE A 93 6.16 2.00 -2.68
N TRP A 94 7.42 2.28 -2.98
CA TRP A 94 7.91 3.50 -3.61
C TRP A 94 8.65 3.14 -4.88
N PHE A 95 8.05 3.48 -6.03
CA PHE A 95 8.57 3.14 -7.34
C PHE A 95 9.65 4.13 -7.77
N SER A 96 10.81 3.59 -8.15
CA SER A 96 11.86 4.35 -8.83
C SER A 96 12.50 3.40 -9.84
N PRO A 97 12.30 3.57 -11.16
CA PRO A 97 11.47 4.59 -11.79
C PRO A 97 9.97 4.36 -11.54
N SER A 98 9.19 5.45 -11.62
CA SER A 98 7.72 5.43 -11.55
C SER A 98 7.09 4.48 -12.57
N ILE A 99 5.85 4.06 -12.31
CA ILE A 99 5.14 3.07 -13.13
C ILE A 99 4.10 3.75 -14.02
N SER A 100 4.30 3.69 -15.33
CA SER A 100 3.29 4.08 -16.32
C SER A 100 2.25 2.98 -16.53
N GLY A 101 1.06 3.35 -17.00
CA GLY A 101 0.03 2.40 -17.43
C GLY A 101 -0.74 1.72 -16.28
N VAL A 102 -0.53 2.14 -15.03
CA VAL A 102 -1.41 1.81 -13.89
C VAL A 102 -2.22 3.06 -13.59
N MET A 103 -3.51 3.07 -13.93
CA MET A 103 -4.37 4.23 -13.70
C MET A 103 -4.98 4.18 -12.30
N ARG A 104 -5.36 5.36 -11.77
CA ARG A 104 -6.11 5.48 -10.51
C ARG A 104 -7.34 4.57 -10.49
N SER A 105 -8.16 4.59 -11.54
CA SER A 105 -9.35 3.75 -11.65
C SER A 105 -9.04 2.25 -11.57
N THR A 106 -7.92 1.82 -12.16
CA THR A 106 -7.46 0.42 -12.05
C THR A 106 -7.20 0.01 -10.60
N LEU A 107 -6.67 0.92 -9.77
CA LEU A 107 -6.42 0.65 -8.35
C LEU A 107 -7.68 0.77 -7.50
N GLU A 108 -8.60 1.68 -7.87
CA GLU A 108 -9.94 1.78 -7.26
C GLU A 108 -10.73 0.49 -7.44
N ASP A 109 -10.69 -0.11 -8.63
CA ASP A 109 -11.33 -1.39 -8.94
C ASP A 109 -10.61 -2.58 -8.27
N LEU A 110 -9.27 -2.55 -8.20
CA LEU A 110 -8.47 -3.64 -7.63
C LEU A 110 -8.72 -3.82 -6.13
N PHE A 111 -8.91 -2.71 -5.41
CA PHE A 111 -8.99 -2.69 -3.95
C PHE A 111 -10.40 -2.48 -3.39
N PRO A 112 -11.43 -2.63 -4.23
CA PRO A 112 -12.73 -1.95 -4.10
C PRO A 112 -12.69 -0.77 -3.13
N LEU A 113 -12.24 0.39 -3.60
CA LEU A 113 -12.09 1.56 -2.74
C LEU A 113 -13.41 2.31 -2.58
N ASP A 114 -13.71 2.75 -1.37
CA ASP A 114 -14.84 3.62 -1.10
C ASP A 114 -14.58 5.01 -1.70
N ILE A 115 -15.41 5.38 -2.68
CA ILE A 115 -15.34 6.66 -3.38
C ILE A 115 -16.19 7.70 -2.64
N GLY A 116 -15.70 8.93 -2.58
CA GLY A 116 -16.32 10.10 -1.99
C GLY A 116 -15.84 10.42 -0.58
N TYR A 117 -14.99 9.59 0.04
CA TYR A 117 -14.43 9.87 1.36
C TYR A 117 -13.15 9.11 1.71
N TRP A 118 -12.43 9.62 2.70
CA TRP A 118 -11.37 8.89 3.42
C TRP A 118 -11.50 9.06 4.93
N ILE A 119 -10.81 8.19 5.69
CA ILE A 119 -10.77 8.24 7.15
C ILE A 119 -9.44 8.86 7.59
N GLY A 120 -9.50 9.92 8.38
CA GLY A 120 -8.31 10.55 8.95
C GLY A 120 -7.77 9.82 10.16
N GLY A 121 -6.56 10.20 10.60
CA GLY A 121 -5.90 9.56 11.75
C GLY A 121 -6.67 9.67 13.08
N THR A 122 -7.67 10.55 13.17
CA THR A 122 -8.58 10.66 14.32
C THR A 122 -9.85 9.79 14.19
N GLY A 123 -9.97 9.00 13.12
CA GLY A 123 -11.18 8.22 12.80
C GLY A 123 -12.28 9.02 12.10
N ASN A 124 -12.09 10.32 11.89
CA ASN A 124 -13.09 11.17 11.23
C ASN A 124 -13.16 10.92 9.72
N ARG A 125 -14.38 10.89 9.19
CA ARG A 125 -14.65 10.83 7.75
C ARG A 125 -14.49 12.20 7.11
N TRP A 126 -13.65 12.28 6.09
CA TRP A 126 -13.40 13.48 5.30
C TRP A 126 -13.97 13.32 3.90
N PRO A 127 -14.66 14.33 3.34
CA PRO A 127 -15.24 14.24 2.00
C PRO A 127 -14.16 14.33 0.91
N GLY A 128 -14.46 13.69 -0.22
CA GLY A 128 -13.53 13.58 -1.36
C GLY A 128 -12.43 12.55 -1.11
N ASN A 129 -11.68 12.21 -2.16
CA ASN A 129 -10.50 11.33 -2.07
C ASN A 129 -9.25 11.99 -2.63
N ASP A 130 -9.46 13.02 -3.45
CA ASP A 130 -8.46 13.83 -4.10
C ASP A 130 -7.98 14.90 -3.12
N LEU A 131 -6.69 14.87 -2.79
CA LEU A 131 -6.06 15.86 -1.91
C LEU A 131 -5.39 17.00 -2.68
N GLY A 132 -5.50 16.99 -4.01
CA GLY A 132 -4.84 17.90 -4.92
C GLY A 132 -3.34 17.72 -4.98
N THR A 133 -2.70 18.75 -5.53
CA THR A 133 -1.26 18.94 -5.55
C THR A 133 -0.85 19.85 -4.39
N MET A 134 0.33 19.63 -3.81
CA MET A 134 0.86 20.48 -2.75
C MET A 134 2.19 21.11 -3.17
N PRO A 135 2.34 22.44 -3.13
CA PRO A 135 3.63 23.08 -3.35
C PRO A 135 4.70 22.52 -2.38
N PRO A 136 5.95 22.30 -2.83
CA PRO A 136 6.49 22.63 -4.15
C PRO A 136 6.24 21.56 -5.22
N GLN A 137 5.67 20.40 -4.88
CA GLN A 137 5.44 19.30 -5.81
C GLN A 137 4.14 19.51 -6.61
N VAL A 138 4.13 20.51 -7.49
CA VAL A 138 2.93 20.88 -8.29
C VAL A 138 2.50 19.81 -9.30
N LEU A 139 3.34 18.81 -9.56
CA LEU A 139 3.03 17.65 -10.41
C LEU A 139 2.82 16.35 -9.58
N LEU A 140 2.68 16.44 -8.25
CA LEU A 140 2.43 15.28 -7.40
C LEU A 140 1.00 15.33 -6.87
N HIS A 141 0.20 14.36 -7.27
CA HIS A 141 -1.19 14.24 -6.88
C HIS A 141 -1.37 13.14 -5.85
N HIS A 142 -1.96 13.47 -4.71
CA HIS A 142 -2.25 12.51 -3.64
C HIS A 142 -3.73 12.15 -3.57
N TYR A 143 -3.97 10.86 -3.33
CA TYR A 143 -5.31 10.35 -3.07
C TYR A 143 -5.34 9.53 -1.79
N ARG A 144 -6.46 9.60 -1.06
CA ARG A 144 -6.73 8.78 0.12
C ARG A 144 -8.08 8.11 0.00
N TYR A 145 -8.15 6.87 0.47
CA TYR A 145 -9.35 6.05 0.45
C TYR A 145 -9.42 5.15 1.69
N ARG A 146 -10.59 4.59 1.90
CA ARG A 146 -10.79 3.35 2.67
C ARG A 146 -11.08 2.22 1.67
N ALA A 147 -10.43 1.07 1.81
CA ALA A 147 -10.86 -0.13 1.11
C ALA A 147 -12.19 -0.60 1.71
N SER A 148 -13.20 -0.82 0.87
CA SER A 148 -14.54 -1.23 1.30
C SER A 148 -14.46 -2.50 2.15
N ALA A 149 -15.25 -2.54 3.22
CA ALA A 149 -15.42 -3.75 4.01
C ALA A 149 -16.18 -4.79 3.17
N GLN A 150 -15.50 -5.87 2.77
CA GLN A 150 -16.15 -7.01 2.15
C GLN A 150 -16.62 -7.98 3.25
N PRO A 151 -17.62 -8.85 3.00
CA PRO A 151 -18.11 -9.79 4.02
C PRO A 151 -17.05 -10.71 4.64
N TRP A 152 -15.97 -10.97 3.90
CA TRP A 152 -14.82 -11.77 4.35
C TRP A 152 -13.62 -10.92 4.79
N SER A 153 -13.69 -9.59 4.67
CA SER A 153 -12.62 -8.71 5.13
C SER A 153 -12.58 -8.71 6.65
N ARG A 154 -11.38 -8.89 7.20
CA ARG A 154 -11.18 -8.96 8.64
C ARG A 154 -10.85 -7.60 9.24
N TYR A 155 -10.12 -6.78 8.49
CA TYR A 155 -9.71 -5.45 8.89
C TYR A 155 -9.99 -4.45 7.76
N PRO A 156 -10.50 -3.26 8.07
CA PRO A 156 -10.44 -2.14 7.15
C PRO A 156 -8.99 -1.77 6.83
N VAL A 157 -8.76 -1.27 5.63
CA VAL A 157 -7.44 -0.80 5.18
C VAL A 157 -7.57 0.60 4.63
N ASP A 158 -6.79 1.53 5.16
CA ASP A 158 -6.62 2.86 4.59
C ASP A 158 -5.60 2.80 3.47
N VAL A 159 -5.92 3.43 2.35
CA VAL A 159 -5.12 3.40 1.12
C VAL A 159 -4.72 4.82 0.76
N GLN A 160 -3.43 5.05 0.56
CA GLN A 160 -2.91 6.30 0.00
C GLN A 160 -2.16 6.02 -1.30
N LEU A 161 -2.50 6.77 -2.34
CA LEU A 161 -1.89 6.70 -3.66
C LEU A 161 -1.18 8.02 -3.96
N ALA A 162 -0.04 7.94 -4.64
CA ALA A 162 0.63 9.13 -5.17
C ALA A 162 0.93 8.93 -6.65
N PHE A 163 0.51 9.90 -7.45
CA PHE A 163 0.72 9.96 -8.89
C PHE A 163 1.50 11.19 -9.29
N GLY A 164 2.34 11.03 -10.32
CA GLY A 164 3.09 12.10 -10.93
C GLY A 164 2.35 12.50 -12.18
N ASP A 165 1.88 13.74 -12.24
CA ASP A 165 1.25 14.27 -13.43
C ASP A 165 2.28 14.46 -14.54
N PRO A 166 1.87 14.31 -15.81
CA PRO A 166 2.69 14.70 -16.94
C PRO A 166 3.16 16.14 -16.78
N ASP A 167 4.43 16.41 -17.09
CA ASP A 167 4.90 17.78 -17.20
C ASP A 167 4.20 18.43 -18.41
N PRO A 168 3.40 19.50 -18.23
CA PRO A 168 2.73 20.16 -19.34
C PRO A 168 3.71 20.82 -20.33
N GLN A 169 4.97 21.03 -19.94
CA GLN A 169 6.05 21.55 -20.78
C GLN A 169 6.89 20.43 -21.42
N ALA A 170 6.56 19.17 -21.17
CA ALA A 170 7.20 18.02 -21.81
C ALA A 170 7.14 18.16 -23.33
N THR A 171 8.31 18.20 -23.97
CA THR A 171 8.44 18.30 -25.44
C THR A 171 9.07 17.05 -26.05
N SER A 172 9.57 16.13 -25.21
CA SER A 172 10.13 14.87 -25.67
C SER A 172 9.03 13.82 -25.85
N ASP A 173 9.12 13.02 -26.91
CA ASP A 173 8.25 11.85 -27.08
C ASP A 173 8.50 10.76 -26.03
N ASP A 174 9.64 10.80 -25.33
CA ASP A 174 10.00 9.86 -24.28
C ASP A 174 9.39 10.19 -22.90
N GLU A 175 8.75 11.36 -22.75
CA GLU A 175 8.15 11.79 -21.49
C GLU A 175 6.74 11.19 -21.28
N PRO A 176 6.35 10.85 -20.03
CA PRO A 176 5.02 10.30 -19.78
C PRO A 176 3.92 11.31 -20.13
N LYS A 177 3.06 10.95 -21.08
CA LYS A 177 1.88 11.74 -21.47
C LYS A 177 0.64 11.46 -20.59
N THR A 178 0.77 10.55 -19.63
CA THR A 178 -0.26 10.18 -18.66
C THR A 178 0.32 10.07 -17.24
N PRO A 179 -0.52 10.20 -16.19
CA PRO A 179 -0.04 10.10 -14.83
C PRO A 179 0.70 8.79 -14.56
N VAL A 180 1.82 8.87 -13.83
CA VAL A 180 2.63 7.72 -13.44
C VAL A 180 2.47 7.43 -11.95
N LEU A 181 2.41 6.16 -11.56
CA LEU A 181 2.30 5.76 -10.16
C LEU A 181 3.68 5.86 -9.48
N LEU A 182 3.77 6.66 -8.41
CA LEU A 182 4.97 6.82 -7.60
C LEU A 182 4.94 5.94 -6.35
N SER A 183 3.80 5.88 -5.67
CA SER A 183 3.72 5.14 -4.41
C SER A 183 2.34 4.65 -4.05
N VAL A 184 2.32 3.55 -3.31
CA VAL A 184 1.15 3.05 -2.60
C VAL A 184 1.51 2.82 -1.13
N LEU A 185 0.65 3.31 -0.23
CA LEU A 185 0.70 3.04 1.19
C LEU A 185 -0.62 2.39 1.61
N LEU A 186 -0.54 1.23 2.23
CA LEU A 186 -1.67 0.50 2.79
C LEU A 186 -1.48 0.40 4.29
N THR A 187 -2.48 0.81 5.06
CA THR A 187 -2.44 0.76 6.52
C THR A 187 -3.66 0.03 7.04
N ARG A 188 -3.43 -1.10 7.70
CA ARG A 188 -4.47 -1.86 8.41
C ARG A 188 -4.96 -1.05 9.61
N ASP A 189 -6.27 -0.95 9.77
CA ASP A 189 -6.90 -0.27 10.88
C ASP A 189 -7.33 -1.25 11.99
N TYR A 190 -6.56 -1.25 13.09
CA TYR A 190 -6.85 -2.03 14.30
C TYR A 190 -7.86 -1.37 15.25
N SER A 191 -8.33 -0.15 14.97
CA SER A 191 -9.32 0.51 15.83
C SER A 191 -10.71 -0.15 15.74
N THR A 192 -11.02 -0.79 14.62
CA THR A 192 -12.34 -1.40 14.38
C THR A 192 -12.52 -2.80 14.95
N SER A 193 -11.45 -3.44 15.45
CA SER A 193 -11.52 -4.70 16.21
C SER A 193 -12.12 -4.50 17.62
N THR A 194 -13.33 -3.98 17.65
CA THR A 194 -14.19 -3.91 18.83
C THR A 194 -14.62 -5.32 19.25
N PRO A 195 -14.90 -5.55 20.54
CA PRO A 195 -15.30 -6.87 21.05
C PRO A 195 -16.48 -7.52 20.31
N ALA A 196 -17.33 -6.74 19.64
CA ALA A 196 -18.49 -7.22 18.89
C ALA A 196 -18.15 -8.05 17.64
N GLN A 197 -16.95 -7.88 17.06
CA GLN A 197 -16.46 -8.70 15.94
C GLN A 197 -15.77 -10.01 16.41
N ARG A 198 -15.80 -10.31 17.72
CA ARG A 198 -15.17 -11.50 18.35
C ARG A 198 -16.18 -12.62 18.65
N ARG A 199 -17.25 -12.75 17.88
CA ARG A 199 -18.21 -13.87 17.96
C ARG A 199 -18.30 -14.61 16.64
#